data_AF-A0AAU9TJ33-F1
#
_entry.id   AF-A0AAU9TJ33-F1
#
_cell.length_a   1.000
_cell.length_b   1.000
_cell.length_c   1.000
_cell.angle_alpha   90.00
_cell.angle_beta   90.00
_cell.angle_gamma   90.00
#
_symmetry.space_group_name_H-M   'P 1'
#
loop_
_entity.id
_entity.type
_entity.pdbx_description
1 polymer ?
#
loop_
_entity_poly.entity_id
_entity_poly.type
_entity_poly.pdbx_seq_one_letter_code
_entity_poly.pdbx_strand_id
1 'polypeptide(L)'
;MLFERIIEGKSMLNTDAKDRLPEKCSRRKSECDGCGEHSNILEEMMKMVLLGLVLWAGVTFGSLVAPYPLNLFVNTDIIHPPPMYDFPFPNPQMLKRLPHITVQHTNKSISISKLSVSMLERLEENLNMAGIKPQSGSPAQGLSIYGLPSSVAMKYEKSSMIITKASQNLVWTKCIRYGLETDECASYISTLNLRESEYGPECAQLERFTCPKNKMSLKYRMFDGSCNNPVRSSWGQALTGYKRLLHPRYADGIEQPRRAMNHKDLPSARLVSLVLGDNRDVPDEKKTIILPLWSQFIFHDLVHTPMRKAIYTNQPIRCCDNSGSNLSPRYLHPSCMPISVPSEDPVYGKKFVTCMDYTRSVTTFRGDCTFGAAEQVS
;
A
#
# COMPACT_ATOMS: atom_id res chain seq x y z
N MET A 1 -18.54 -26.56 -29.13
CA MET A 1 -17.72 -27.79 -29.28
C MET A 1 -16.22 -27.51 -29.03
N LEU A 2 -15.89 -26.89 -27.89
CA LEU A 2 -14.49 -26.74 -27.43
C LEU A 2 -14.39 -26.83 -25.90
N PHE A 3 -15.45 -27.29 -25.24
CA PHE A 3 -15.58 -27.41 -23.78
C PHE A 3 -15.77 -28.86 -23.30
N GLU A 4 -15.61 -29.87 -24.17
CA GLU A 4 -15.75 -31.29 -23.81
C GLU A 4 -14.44 -32.09 -23.76
N ARG A 5 -13.28 -31.48 -24.06
CA ARG A 5 -11.99 -32.19 -24.08
C ARG A 5 -11.11 -32.03 -22.83
N ILE A 6 -11.63 -31.45 -21.75
CA ILE A 6 -10.85 -31.23 -20.51
C ILE A 6 -11.28 -32.17 -19.36
N ILE A 7 -12.35 -32.96 -19.52
CA ILE A 7 -12.89 -33.80 -18.44
C ILE A 7 -12.39 -35.26 -18.47
N GLU A 8 -11.75 -35.72 -19.54
CA GLU A 8 -11.20 -37.09 -19.57
C GLU A 8 -9.73 -37.13 -19.13
N GLY A 9 -9.52 -37.19 -17.82
CA GLY A 9 -8.24 -37.53 -17.23
C GLY A 9 -7.77 -38.91 -17.66
N LYS A 10 -6.77 -38.97 -18.53
CA LYS A 10 -5.94 -40.15 -18.75
C LYS A 10 -4.46 -39.82 -18.62
N SER A 11 -3.86 -40.53 -17.67
CA SER A 11 -2.45 -40.63 -17.33
C SER A 11 -1.56 -41.00 -18.53
N MET A 12 -0.38 -40.39 -18.61
CA MET A 12 0.79 -40.95 -19.30
C MET A 12 2.04 -40.75 -18.43
N LEU A 13 2.16 -41.57 -17.39
CA LEU A 13 3.46 -41.89 -16.79
C LEU A 13 3.95 -43.19 -17.44
N ASN A 14 4.97 -43.07 -18.29
CA ASN A 14 5.71 -44.23 -18.78
C ASN A 14 6.75 -44.62 -17.73
N THR A 15 6.52 -45.79 -17.14
CA THR A 15 7.47 -46.62 -16.41
C THR A 15 8.49 -47.19 -17.39
N ASP A 16 9.78 -46.94 -17.17
CA ASP A 16 10.88 -47.93 -17.29
C ASP A 16 12.23 -47.21 -17.37
N ALA A 17 12.97 -47.25 -16.24
CA ALA A 17 14.43 -47.23 -16.21
C ALA A 17 14.89 -47.42 -14.76
N LYS A 18 15.10 -48.68 -14.37
CA LYS A 18 15.95 -49.04 -13.23
C LYS A 18 16.99 -50.05 -13.69
N ASP A 19 18.13 -49.98 -13.02
CA ASP A 19 19.29 -50.87 -13.05
C ASP A 19 20.39 -50.60 -14.08
N ARG A 20 21.41 -49.85 -13.62
CA ARG A 20 22.84 -50.19 -13.77
C ARG A 20 23.67 -49.44 -12.71
N LEU A 21 24.56 -50.18 -12.05
CA LEU A 21 25.51 -49.78 -11.00
C LEU A 21 26.92 -50.26 -11.44
N PRO A 22 28.03 -49.83 -10.83
CA PRO A 22 28.87 -48.70 -11.25
C PRO A 22 30.27 -49.13 -11.75
N GLU A 23 30.85 -48.42 -12.72
CA GLU A 23 32.25 -48.62 -13.11
C GLU A 23 33.20 -47.69 -12.34
N LYS A 24 34.19 -48.31 -11.68
CA LYS A 24 35.33 -47.69 -11.00
C LYS A 24 36.40 -47.33 -12.04
N CYS A 25 36.88 -46.08 -12.05
CA CYS A 25 38.18 -45.76 -12.67
C CYS A 25 39.23 -45.42 -11.61
N SER A 26 40.32 -46.17 -11.65
CA SER A 26 41.51 -46.12 -10.80
C SER A 26 42.56 -45.15 -11.37
N ARG A 27 43.35 -44.55 -10.46
CA ARG A 27 44.59 -43.81 -10.71
C ARG A 27 45.61 -44.62 -11.54
N ARG A 28 46.22 -44.01 -12.58
CA ARG A 28 47.69 -43.90 -12.79
C ARG A 28 48.03 -43.03 -14.01
N LYS A 29 49.12 -42.27 -13.87
CA LYS A 29 49.74 -41.30 -14.78
C LYS A 29 50.45 -41.95 -15.99
N SER A 30 50.48 -41.23 -17.12
CA SER A 30 51.65 -40.91 -17.97
C SER A 30 51.17 -40.11 -19.19
N GLU A 31 51.31 -38.79 -19.19
CA GLU A 31 52.32 -38.01 -19.96
C GLU A 31 51.76 -37.48 -21.30
N CYS A 32 51.72 -36.15 -21.42
CA CYS A 32 52.19 -35.38 -22.59
C CYS A 32 52.18 -33.87 -22.24
N ASP A 33 53.41 -33.37 -22.07
CA ASP A 33 54.00 -32.04 -22.24
C ASP A 33 53.15 -30.77 -22.45
N GLY A 34 53.54 -29.73 -21.69
CA GLY A 34 53.16 -28.34 -21.94
C GLY A 34 53.29 -27.41 -20.74
N CYS A 35 54.41 -27.45 -19.99
CA CYS A 35 54.69 -26.47 -18.95
C CYS A 35 55.23 -25.17 -19.56
N GLY A 36 54.45 -24.09 -19.43
CA GLY A 36 54.88 -22.74 -19.72
C GLY A 36 53.82 -21.72 -19.38
N GLU A 37 53.51 -21.57 -18.08
CA GLU A 37 52.95 -20.35 -17.46
C GLU A 37 52.60 -20.62 -15.98
N HIS A 38 53.60 -20.54 -15.10
CA HIS A 38 53.40 -20.52 -13.65
C HIS A 38 54.11 -19.30 -13.06
N SER A 39 53.56 -18.12 -13.32
CA SER A 39 53.99 -16.87 -12.65
C SER A 39 52.87 -15.88 -12.34
N ASN A 40 51.60 -16.18 -12.61
CA ASN A 40 50.53 -15.17 -12.48
C ASN A 40 49.62 -15.34 -11.26
N ILE A 41 49.76 -16.41 -10.47
CA ILE A 41 48.86 -16.65 -9.31
C ILE A 41 49.40 -15.98 -8.04
N LEU A 42 50.71 -16.02 -7.82
CA LEU A 42 51.32 -15.45 -6.61
C LEU A 42 51.27 -13.91 -6.62
N GLU A 43 51.39 -13.30 -7.80
CA GLU A 43 51.33 -11.85 -7.97
C GLU A 43 49.93 -11.30 -7.69
N GLU A 44 48.89 -11.99 -8.18
CA GLU A 44 47.49 -11.60 -7.97
C GLU A 44 47.03 -11.83 -6.52
N MET A 45 47.53 -12.87 -5.86
CA MET A 45 47.27 -13.08 -4.43
C MET A 45 47.91 -12.01 -3.54
N MET A 46 49.09 -11.50 -3.90
CA MET A 46 49.77 -10.46 -3.13
C MET A 46 49.10 -9.08 -3.29
N LYS A 47 48.51 -8.79 -4.45
CA LYS A 47 47.70 -7.58 -4.69
C LYS A 47 46.42 -7.55 -3.83
N MET A 48 45.75 -8.69 -3.68
CA MET A 48 44.52 -8.79 -2.87
C MET A 48 44.76 -8.61 -1.37
N VAL A 49 45.89 -9.10 -0.84
CA VAL A 49 46.26 -8.93 0.58
C VAL A 49 46.62 -7.47 0.90
N LEU A 50 47.35 -6.80 0.00
CA LEU A 50 47.68 -5.37 0.16
C LEU A 50 46.43 -4.49 0.11
N LEU A 51 45.47 -4.80 -0.75
CA LEU A 51 44.18 -4.08 -0.80
C LEU A 51 43.40 -4.23 0.53
N GLY A 52 43.40 -5.42 1.11
CA GLY A 52 42.75 -5.70 2.40
C GLY A 52 43.38 -4.92 3.57
N LEU A 53 44.71 -4.78 3.59
CA LEU A 53 45.42 -4.03 4.63
C LEU A 53 45.20 -2.52 4.52
N VAL A 54 45.16 -1.97 3.30
CA VAL A 54 44.89 -0.54 3.07
C VAL A 54 43.46 -0.17 3.47
N LEU A 55 42.49 -1.04 3.16
CA LEU A 55 41.09 -0.84 3.55
C LEU A 55 40.90 -0.93 5.07
N TRP A 56 41.60 -1.84 5.75
CA TRP A 56 41.53 -1.96 7.21
C TRP A 56 42.18 -0.76 7.93
N ALA A 57 43.31 -0.25 7.43
CA ALA A 57 43.97 0.92 7.99
C ALA A 57 43.14 2.22 7.80
N GLY A 58 42.45 2.36 6.67
CA GLY A 58 41.58 3.51 6.41
C GLY A 58 40.35 3.59 7.32
N VAL A 59 39.77 2.44 7.70
CA VAL A 59 38.58 2.37 8.55
C VAL A 59 38.94 2.53 10.04
N THR A 60 40.14 2.10 10.46
CA THR A 60 40.54 2.10 11.87
C THR A 60 41.16 3.42 12.35
N PHE A 61 41.83 4.19 11.48
CA PHE A 61 42.47 5.45 11.87
C PHE A 61 41.61 6.71 11.65
N GLY A 62 40.49 6.62 10.92
CA GLY A 62 39.62 7.76 10.61
C GLY A 62 38.67 8.21 11.74
N SER A 63 38.63 7.53 12.88
CA SER A 63 37.61 7.72 13.92
C SER A 63 38.10 8.38 15.22
N LEU A 64 39.30 9.00 15.23
CA LEU A 64 39.90 9.56 16.45
C LEU A 64 40.51 10.97 16.29
N VAL A 65 39.81 11.96 15.70
CA VAL A 65 40.08 13.38 16.00
C VAL A 65 38.82 14.26 15.83
N ALA A 66 38.37 14.84 16.95
CA ALA A 66 37.54 16.04 17.13
C ALA A 66 35.99 15.98 16.94
N PRO A 67 35.25 16.84 17.68
CA PRO A 67 33.88 16.59 18.12
C PRO A 67 32.81 17.48 17.45
N TYR A 68 31.55 17.02 17.56
CA TYR A 68 30.26 17.61 17.16
C TYR A 68 29.78 17.36 15.72
N PRO A 69 28.47 17.03 15.55
CA PRO A 69 28.00 16.31 14.38
C PRO A 69 27.37 17.25 13.36
N LEU A 70 27.86 17.21 12.13
CA LEU A 70 27.08 17.62 10.96
C LEU A 70 27.33 16.62 9.83
N ASN A 71 26.22 16.05 9.37
CA ASN A 71 26.09 15.33 8.11
C ASN A 71 26.75 16.10 6.96
N LEU A 72 27.46 15.40 6.05
CA LEU A 72 27.06 15.27 4.64
C LEU A 72 28.08 14.40 3.85
N PHE A 73 27.57 13.28 3.32
CA PHE A 73 27.83 12.51 2.09
C PHE A 73 29.13 12.64 1.28
N VAL A 74 29.67 11.47 0.84
CA VAL A 74 29.77 11.00 -0.57
C VAL A 74 29.79 9.45 -0.55
N ASN A 75 28.74 8.70 -0.92
CA ASN A 75 28.21 8.27 -2.24
C ASN A 75 29.06 7.28 -3.05
N THR A 76 28.49 6.09 -3.31
CA THR A 76 28.38 5.52 -4.67
C THR A 76 26.98 4.93 -4.87
N ASP A 77 25.99 5.78 -5.10
CA ASP A 77 24.69 5.38 -5.66
C ASP A 77 24.51 6.08 -7.01
N ILE A 78 24.47 5.29 -8.07
CA ILE A 78 24.25 5.75 -9.44
C ILE A 78 22.74 5.95 -9.63
N ILE A 79 22.33 7.22 -9.57
CA ILE A 79 21.20 7.86 -10.26
C ILE A 79 19.83 7.16 -10.05
N HIS A 80 19.29 7.31 -8.85
CA HIS A 80 17.92 7.78 -8.74
C HIS A 80 17.97 9.29 -8.45
N PRO A 81 17.26 10.16 -9.19
CA PRO A 81 17.13 11.55 -8.76
C PRO A 81 16.56 11.56 -7.33
N PRO A 82 17.00 12.50 -6.47
CA PRO A 82 16.51 12.57 -5.08
C PRO A 82 14.98 12.62 -5.10
N PRO A 83 14.28 11.94 -4.17
CA PRO A 83 12.84 12.01 -4.13
C PRO A 83 12.44 13.48 -3.98
N MET A 84 11.77 13.96 -5.02
CA MET A 84 11.33 15.32 -5.19
C MET A 84 10.34 15.66 -4.05
N TYR A 85 10.78 16.59 -3.19
CA TYR A 85 10.13 17.27 -2.06
C TYR A 85 10.26 16.65 -0.66
N ASP A 86 11.12 17.29 0.16
CA ASP A 86 10.89 17.46 1.60
C ASP A 86 9.44 17.91 1.77
N PHE A 87 8.61 17.03 2.32
CA PHE A 87 7.23 17.38 2.59
C PHE A 87 7.21 18.52 3.62
N PRO A 88 6.40 19.56 3.42
CA PRO A 88 6.50 20.78 4.21
C PRO A 88 6.28 20.44 5.70
N PHE A 89 7.21 20.87 6.54
CA PHE A 89 7.15 20.69 7.98
C PHE A 89 7.16 22.07 8.66
N PRO A 90 6.38 22.28 9.74
CA PRO A 90 6.34 23.58 10.40
C PRO A 90 7.73 24.00 10.87
N ASN A 91 8.09 25.26 10.59
CA ASN A 91 9.34 25.80 11.10
C ASN A 91 9.33 25.88 12.65
N PRO A 92 10.51 25.94 13.30
CA PRO A 92 10.60 25.95 14.77
C PRO A 92 9.85 27.09 15.47
N GLN A 93 9.68 28.25 14.82
CA GLN A 93 8.96 29.38 15.39
C GLN A 93 7.45 29.11 15.41
N MET A 94 6.92 28.50 14.36
CA MET A 94 5.53 28.08 14.27
C MET A 94 5.22 26.98 15.30
N LEU A 95 6.11 25.99 15.46
CA LEU A 95 5.95 24.93 16.47
C LEU A 95 5.81 25.50 17.89
N LYS A 96 6.55 26.56 18.23
CA LYS A 96 6.45 27.23 19.54
C LYS A 96 5.08 27.89 19.78
N ARG A 97 4.34 28.23 18.71
CA ARG A 97 3.00 28.83 18.80
C ARG A 97 1.90 27.79 18.93
N LEU A 98 2.17 26.54 18.57
CA LEU A 98 1.19 25.47 18.65
C LEU A 98 0.98 25.05 20.12
N PRO A 99 -0.26 24.74 20.52
CA PRO A 99 -0.52 24.19 21.84
C PRO A 99 0.14 22.82 21.99
N HIS A 100 0.80 22.58 23.12
CA HIS A 100 1.38 21.27 23.41
C HIS A 100 0.30 20.17 23.38
N ILE A 101 0.54 19.12 22.59
CA ILE A 101 -0.36 17.99 22.45
C ILE A 101 0.10 16.88 23.41
N THR A 102 -0.76 16.55 24.37
CA THR A 102 -0.54 15.46 25.33
C THR A 102 -1.36 14.24 24.94
N VAL A 103 -1.05 13.09 25.54
CA VAL A 103 -1.84 11.85 25.42
C VAL A 103 -3.32 12.06 25.76
N GLN A 104 -3.62 12.92 26.74
CA GLN A 104 -5.00 13.25 27.08
C GLN A 104 -5.74 13.92 25.92
N HIS A 105 -5.05 14.76 25.14
CA HIS A 105 -5.63 15.42 23.97
C HIS A 105 -5.89 14.43 22.83
N THR A 106 -4.94 13.54 22.54
CA THR A 106 -5.11 12.51 21.50
C THR A 106 -6.22 11.53 21.88
N ASN A 107 -6.27 11.07 23.13
CA ASN A 107 -7.35 10.19 23.63
C ASN A 107 -8.72 10.88 23.63
N LYS A 108 -8.78 12.18 23.93
CA LYS A 108 -10.02 12.96 23.80
C LYS A 108 -10.48 13.04 22.34
N SER A 109 -9.56 13.26 21.40
CA SER A 109 -9.86 13.27 19.97
C SER A 109 -10.39 11.92 19.49
N ILE A 110 -9.80 10.81 19.96
CA ILE A 110 -10.28 9.45 19.71
C ILE A 110 -11.70 9.25 20.24
N SER A 111 -11.97 9.70 21.48
CA SER A 111 -13.30 9.54 22.10
C SER A 111 -14.39 10.30 21.33
N ILE A 112 -14.09 11.52 20.87
CA ILE A 112 -14.99 12.29 20.00
C ILE A 112 -15.22 11.55 18.67
N SER A 113 -14.16 10.98 18.12
CA SER A 113 -14.21 10.27 16.83
C SER A 113 -15.01 8.99 16.91
N LYS A 114 -14.94 8.25 18.02
CA LYS A 114 -15.81 7.10 18.30
C LYS A 114 -17.28 7.47 18.25
N LEU A 115 -17.67 8.59 18.86
CA LEU A 115 -19.05 9.09 18.82
C LEU A 115 -19.47 9.46 17.39
N SER A 116 -18.57 10.06 16.60
CA SER A 116 -18.85 10.37 15.20
C SER A 116 -19.02 9.11 14.35
N VAL A 117 -18.21 8.08 14.60
CA VAL A 117 -18.28 6.80 13.87
C VAL A 117 -19.50 5.99 14.30
N SER A 118 -19.91 6.04 15.57
CA SER A 118 -21.13 5.35 16.04
C SER A 118 -22.41 5.90 15.41
N MET A 119 -22.42 7.15 14.95
CA MET A 119 -23.56 7.68 14.19
C MET A 119 -23.76 6.99 12.84
N LEU A 120 -22.74 6.29 12.30
CA LEU A 120 -22.87 5.53 11.06
C LEU A 120 -23.78 4.32 11.22
N GLU A 121 -23.91 3.74 12.41
CA GLU A 121 -24.77 2.56 12.65
C GLU A 121 -26.22 2.85 12.20
N ARG A 122 -26.79 3.92 12.75
CA ARG A 122 -28.13 4.38 12.37
C ARG A 122 -28.23 4.74 10.89
N LEU A 123 -27.18 5.34 10.30
CA LEU A 123 -27.18 5.68 8.88
C LEU A 123 -27.23 4.40 8.03
N GLU A 124 -26.34 3.45 8.28
CA GLU A 124 -26.22 2.20 7.55
C GLU A 124 -27.49 1.35 7.65
N GLU A 125 -28.12 1.27 8.83
CA GLU A 125 -29.42 0.64 9.00
C GLU A 125 -30.51 1.29 8.14
N ASN A 126 -30.57 2.63 8.13
CA ASN A 126 -31.51 3.37 7.30
C ASN A 126 -31.26 3.17 5.80
N LEU A 127 -30.01 3.12 5.36
CA LEU A 127 -29.66 2.81 3.97
C LEU A 127 -30.13 1.41 3.58
N ASN A 128 -29.91 0.43 4.46
CA ASN A 128 -30.32 -0.94 4.24
C ASN A 128 -31.86 -1.06 4.18
N MET A 129 -32.58 -0.42 5.11
CA MET A 129 -34.05 -0.38 5.13
C MET A 129 -34.62 0.33 3.90
N ALA A 130 -33.96 1.38 3.42
CA ALA A 130 -34.34 2.10 2.21
C ALA A 130 -33.98 1.35 0.91
N GLY A 131 -33.37 0.16 1.00
CA GLY A 131 -32.98 -0.63 -0.17
C GLY A 131 -31.84 -0.02 -0.98
N ILE A 132 -31.03 0.86 -0.38
CA ILE A 132 -29.85 1.47 -1.02
C ILE A 132 -28.70 0.46 -0.99
N LYS A 133 -28.78 -0.51 -1.90
CA LYS A 133 -27.80 -1.59 -2.07
C LYS A 133 -27.59 -1.92 -3.54
N PRO A 134 -26.45 -2.50 -3.92
CA PRO A 134 -26.25 -2.96 -5.29
C PRO A 134 -27.30 -3.99 -5.71
N GLN A 135 -27.90 -3.81 -6.89
CA GLN A 135 -28.86 -4.76 -7.45
C GLN A 135 -28.16 -6.00 -8.00
N SER A 136 -28.83 -7.16 -7.94
CA SER A 136 -28.31 -8.40 -8.52
C SER A 136 -28.11 -8.24 -10.03
N GLY A 137 -26.94 -8.66 -10.54
CA GLY A 137 -26.53 -8.52 -11.94
C GLY A 137 -26.08 -7.11 -12.35
N SER A 138 -26.12 -6.12 -11.44
CA SER A 138 -25.68 -4.76 -11.76
C SER A 138 -24.15 -4.62 -11.77
N PRO A 139 -23.60 -3.65 -12.52
CA PRO A 139 -22.17 -3.31 -12.43
C PRO A 139 -21.71 -2.96 -11.01
N ALA A 140 -22.59 -2.34 -10.21
CA ALA A 140 -22.33 -2.03 -8.81
C ALA A 140 -22.12 -3.29 -7.96
N GLN A 141 -22.88 -4.36 -8.23
CA GLN A 141 -22.68 -5.64 -7.54
C GLN A 141 -21.34 -6.27 -7.96
N GLY A 142 -21.03 -6.26 -9.26
CA GLY A 142 -19.72 -6.73 -9.76
C GLY A 142 -18.56 -6.01 -9.07
N LEU A 143 -18.64 -4.68 -8.95
CA LEU A 143 -17.66 -3.86 -8.25
C LEU A 143 -17.55 -4.25 -6.76
N SER A 144 -18.67 -4.49 -6.08
CA SER A 144 -18.67 -4.91 -4.68
C SER A 144 -18.08 -6.31 -4.44
N ILE A 145 -18.21 -7.22 -5.41
CA ILE A 145 -17.62 -8.55 -5.36
C ILE A 145 -16.11 -8.45 -5.62
N TYR A 146 -15.71 -7.69 -6.63
CA TYR A 146 -14.31 -7.50 -6.97
C TYR A 146 -13.51 -6.88 -5.83
N GLY A 147 -14.07 -5.87 -5.15
CA GLY A 147 -13.42 -5.18 -4.04
C GLY A 147 -13.73 -5.75 -2.65
N LEU A 148 -14.19 -6.99 -2.52
CA LEU A 148 -14.70 -7.52 -1.25
C LEU A 148 -13.61 -7.60 -0.16
N PRO A 149 -13.72 -6.88 0.98
CA PRO A 149 -12.76 -6.99 2.08
C PRO A 149 -12.98 -8.24 2.92
N SER A 150 -11.87 -8.77 3.47
CA SER A 150 -11.91 -9.80 4.51
C SER A 150 -12.45 -9.26 5.84
N SER A 151 -12.91 -10.14 6.73
CA SER A 151 -13.37 -9.76 8.07
C SER A 151 -12.26 -9.10 8.90
N VAL A 152 -11.01 -9.55 8.72
CA VAL A 152 -9.82 -8.97 9.37
C VAL A 152 -9.56 -7.56 8.85
N ALA A 153 -9.66 -7.34 7.54
CA ALA A 153 -9.53 -6.00 6.95
C ALA A 153 -10.63 -5.05 7.48
N MET A 154 -11.87 -5.52 7.62
CA MET A 154 -12.97 -4.72 8.18
C MET A 154 -12.77 -4.37 9.66
N LYS A 155 -12.10 -5.24 10.44
CA LYS A 155 -11.73 -4.92 11.83
C LYS A 155 -10.76 -3.73 11.85
N TYR A 156 -9.70 -3.78 11.05
CA TYR A 156 -8.73 -2.69 10.95
C TYR A 156 -9.32 -1.42 10.34
N GLU A 157 -10.25 -1.54 9.41
CA GLU A 157 -11.00 -0.41 8.85
C GLU A 157 -11.71 0.39 9.94
N LYS A 158 -12.44 -0.28 10.84
CA LYS A 158 -13.17 0.39 11.91
C LYS A 158 -12.23 1.17 12.84
N SER A 159 -11.13 0.54 13.25
CA SER A 159 -10.10 1.21 14.07
C SER A 159 -9.43 2.37 13.31
N SER A 160 -9.03 2.15 12.06
CA SER A 160 -8.39 3.15 11.20
C SER A 160 -9.28 4.35 10.92
N MET A 161 -10.59 4.13 10.68
CA MET A 161 -11.56 5.21 10.49
C MET A 161 -11.66 6.11 11.71
N ILE A 162 -11.68 5.54 12.92
CA ILE A 162 -11.70 6.32 14.17
C ILE A 162 -10.43 7.14 14.32
N ILE A 163 -9.26 6.57 14.03
CA ILE A 163 -7.96 7.26 14.12
C ILE A 163 -7.84 8.36 13.06
N THR A 164 -8.33 8.10 11.85
CA THR A 164 -8.35 9.07 10.74
C THR A 164 -9.24 10.26 11.11
N LYS A 165 -10.43 10.01 11.67
CA LYS A 165 -11.33 11.06 12.21
C LYS A 165 -10.69 11.82 13.37
N ALA A 166 -9.96 11.12 14.25
CA ALA A 166 -9.23 11.76 15.35
C ALA A 166 -8.10 12.65 14.83
N SER A 167 -7.42 12.22 13.77
CA SER A 167 -6.38 12.99 13.10
C SER A 167 -6.96 14.25 12.46
N GLN A 168 -8.12 14.16 11.77
CA GLN A 168 -8.85 15.33 11.25
C GLN A 168 -9.23 16.31 12.37
N ASN A 169 -9.71 15.80 13.51
CA ASN A 169 -10.05 16.64 14.65
C ASN A 169 -8.81 17.34 15.24
N LEU A 170 -7.67 16.66 15.34
CA LEU A 170 -6.41 17.24 15.80
C LEU A 170 -5.91 18.31 14.82
N VAL A 171 -5.96 18.05 13.50
CA VAL A 171 -5.62 19.03 12.47
C VAL A 171 -6.40 20.33 12.66
N TRP A 172 -7.72 20.23 12.83
CA TRP A 172 -8.57 21.40 13.02
C TRP A 172 -8.33 22.12 14.35
N THR A 173 -8.26 21.36 15.44
CA THR A 173 -8.26 21.93 16.81
C THR A 173 -6.88 22.36 17.30
N LYS A 174 -5.80 21.81 16.74
CA LYS A 174 -4.43 22.02 17.21
C LYS A 174 -3.50 22.66 16.19
N CYS A 175 -3.84 22.69 14.90
CA CYS A 175 -3.02 23.33 13.87
C CYS A 175 -3.72 24.48 13.16
N ILE A 176 -4.78 24.20 12.38
CA ILE A 176 -5.34 25.15 11.41
C ILE A 176 -5.85 26.40 12.13
N ARG A 177 -6.46 26.23 13.31
CA ARG A 177 -6.88 27.35 14.18
C ARG A 177 -5.74 28.28 14.60
N TYR A 178 -4.50 27.81 14.59
CA TYR A 178 -3.30 28.55 14.95
C TYR A 178 -2.51 29.04 13.71
N GLY A 179 -3.10 28.98 12.52
CA GLY A 179 -2.53 29.52 11.28
C GLY A 179 -1.48 28.65 10.63
N LEU A 180 -1.47 27.35 10.93
CA LEU A 180 -0.59 26.39 10.25
C LEU A 180 -1.24 25.86 8.98
N GLU A 181 -0.48 25.80 7.89
CA GLU A 181 -0.94 25.27 6.60
C GLU A 181 -1.31 23.79 6.69
N THR A 182 -2.23 23.35 5.84
CA THR A 182 -2.81 21.99 5.91
C THR A 182 -1.74 20.90 5.75
N ASP A 183 -0.84 21.03 4.77
CA ASP A 183 0.20 20.03 4.52
C ASP A 183 1.22 20.01 5.68
N GLU A 184 1.64 21.17 6.19
CA GLU A 184 2.53 21.27 7.37
C GLU A 184 1.90 20.67 8.62
N CYS A 185 0.59 20.91 8.83
CA CYS A 185 -0.12 20.31 9.93
C CYS A 185 -0.22 18.79 9.79
N ALA A 186 -0.50 18.27 8.60
CA ALA A 186 -0.54 16.83 8.36
C ALA A 186 0.79 16.19 8.78
N SER A 187 1.91 16.81 8.40
CA SER A 187 3.25 16.38 8.83
C SER A 187 3.40 16.39 10.34
N TYR A 188 2.98 17.46 11.00
CA TYR A 188 3.07 17.59 12.45
C TYR A 188 2.22 16.54 13.17
N ILE A 189 0.96 16.34 12.74
CA ILE A 189 0.08 15.31 13.30
C ILE A 189 0.65 13.91 13.10
N SER A 190 1.35 13.66 11.99
CA SER A 190 2.07 12.41 11.76
C SER A 190 3.27 12.16 12.67
N THR A 191 3.69 13.13 13.49
CA THR A 191 4.68 12.90 14.55
C THR A 191 4.06 12.41 15.86
N LEU A 192 2.73 12.47 16.01
CA LEU A 192 2.05 12.13 17.25
C LEU A 192 1.94 10.61 17.40
N ASN A 193 2.42 10.11 18.55
CA ASN A 193 2.46 8.69 18.86
C ASN A 193 1.05 8.14 19.16
N LEU A 194 0.65 7.07 18.48
CA LEU A 194 -0.61 6.36 18.73
C LEU A 194 -0.48 5.28 19.81
N ARG A 195 0.74 4.83 20.15
CA ARG A 195 0.97 3.68 21.05
C ARG A 195 0.45 3.88 22.46
N GLU A 196 0.39 5.12 22.92
CA GLU A 196 -0.09 5.48 24.25
C GLU A 196 -1.62 5.59 24.32
N SER A 197 -2.30 5.39 23.19
CA SER A 197 -3.75 5.29 23.12
C SER A 197 -4.24 3.85 23.27
N GLU A 198 -5.55 3.68 23.41
CA GLU A 198 -6.21 2.37 23.41
C GLU A 198 -6.01 1.55 22.13
N TYR A 199 -5.66 2.20 21.00
CA TYR A 199 -5.36 1.53 19.72
C TYR A 199 -3.89 1.15 19.58
N GLY A 200 -3.05 1.54 20.54
CA GLY A 200 -1.63 1.24 20.56
C GLY A 200 -1.31 -0.25 20.48
N PRO A 201 -1.94 -1.13 21.29
CA PRO A 201 -1.72 -2.56 21.22
C PRO A 201 -2.08 -3.18 19.87
N GLU A 202 -3.20 -2.77 19.27
CA GLU A 202 -3.65 -3.28 17.95
C GLU A 202 -2.67 -2.85 16.85
N CYS A 203 -2.20 -1.60 16.88
CA CYS A 203 -1.18 -1.12 15.94
C CYS A 203 0.17 -1.81 16.15
N ALA A 204 0.62 -1.95 17.39
CA ALA A 204 1.92 -2.56 17.70
C ALA A 204 2.00 -4.02 17.25
N GLN A 205 0.87 -4.74 17.24
CA GLN A 205 0.77 -6.10 16.71
C GLN A 205 1.13 -6.17 15.21
N LEU A 206 0.78 -5.14 14.43
CA LEU A 206 1.09 -5.07 13.00
C LEU A 206 2.55 -4.67 12.73
N GLU A 207 3.17 -3.89 13.61
CA GLU A 207 4.55 -3.44 13.39
C GLU A 207 5.58 -4.44 13.93
N ARG A 208 5.33 -5.04 15.09
CA ARG A 208 6.31 -5.85 15.84
C ARG A 208 5.65 -7.08 16.44
N PHE A 209 5.35 -8.07 15.61
CA PHE A 209 5.23 -9.42 16.14
C PHE A 209 6.61 -10.09 16.05
N THR A 210 7.11 -10.54 17.19
CA THR A 210 8.36 -11.31 17.24
C THR A 210 8.11 -12.61 16.51
N CYS A 211 8.81 -12.83 15.39
CA CYS A 211 8.84 -14.14 14.76
C CYS A 211 9.24 -15.14 15.85
N PRO A 212 8.45 -16.21 16.08
CA PRO A 212 8.82 -17.22 17.07
C PRO A 212 10.28 -17.62 16.81
N LYS A 213 11.11 -17.68 17.86
CA LYS A 213 12.57 -17.88 17.74
C LYS A 213 12.95 -19.11 16.90
N ASN A 214 12.03 -20.05 16.75
CA ASN A 214 12.16 -21.29 15.99
C ASN A 214 11.66 -21.16 14.54
N LYS A 215 11.23 -19.97 14.11
CA LYS A 215 10.58 -19.70 12.82
C LYS A 215 11.38 -18.79 11.88
N MET A 216 12.46 -18.16 12.35
CA MET A 216 13.41 -17.49 11.46
C MET A 216 14.22 -18.49 10.60
N SER A 217 14.02 -19.81 10.86
CA SER A 217 14.58 -20.94 10.12
C SER A 217 13.50 -21.84 9.48
N LEU A 218 12.28 -21.35 9.24
CA LEU A 218 11.32 -22.15 8.49
C LEU A 218 11.80 -22.35 7.06
N LYS A 219 11.75 -23.60 6.59
CA LYS A 219 12.08 -23.95 5.20
C LYS A 219 11.16 -23.29 4.17
N TYR A 220 9.95 -22.90 4.58
CA TYR A 220 8.89 -22.42 3.69
C TYR A 220 8.33 -21.07 4.14
N ARG A 221 7.78 -20.33 3.18
CA ARG A 221 7.16 -19.01 3.39
C ARG A 221 5.89 -19.14 4.23
N MET A 222 5.60 -18.11 5.00
CA MET A 222 4.28 -17.95 5.60
C MET A 222 3.27 -17.56 4.53
N PHE A 223 2.03 -18.04 4.68
CA PHE A 223 0.93 -17.76 3.75
C PHE A 223 0.64 -16.26 3.64
N ASP A 224 0.77 -15.52 4.74
CA ASP A 224 0.51 -14.08 4.79
C ASP A 224 1.75 -13.23 4.49
N GLY A 225 2.89 -13.83 4.11
CA GLY A 225 4.15 -13.12 3.84
C GLY A 225 4.94 -12.70 5.08
N SER A 226 4.42 -12.96 6.28
CA SER A 226 5.06 -12.63 7.55
C SER A 226 6.40 -13.35 7.75
N CYS A 227 7.32 -12.75 8.52
CA CYS A 227 8.67 -13.26 8.79
C CYS A 227 9.59 -13.43 7.57
N ASN A 228 9.25 -12.85 6.41
CA ASN A 228 10.16 -12.88 5.26
C ASN A 228 11.43 -12.05 5.51
N ASN A 229 11.29 -10.88 6.13
CA ASN A 229 12.41 -10.05 6.54
C ASN A 229 12.75 -10.33 8.02
N PRO A 230 14.00 -10.69 8.35
CA PRO A 230 14.39 -11.11 9.70
C PRO A 230 14.46 -9.97 10.72
N VAL A 231 14.58 -8.72 10.24
CA VAL A 231 14.64 -7.53 11.10
C VAL A 231 13.25 -6.91 11.26
N ARG A 232 12.48 -6.86 10.17
CA ARG A 232 11.15 -6.26 10.12
C ARG A 232 10.12 -7.27 9.63
N SER A 233 9.65 -8.09 10.55
CA SER A 233 8.83 -9.28 10.27
C SER A 233 7.52 -9.02 9.53
N SER A 234 6.97 -7.81 9.57
CA SER A 234 5.74 -7.41 8.87
C SER A 234 5.96 -6.86 7.46
N TRP A 235 7.20 -6.70 6.99
CA TRP A 235 7.46 -6.20 5.65
C TRP A 235 7.01 -7.19 4.57
N GLY A 236 6.08 -6.74 3.73
CA GLY A 236 5.47 -7.57 2.69
C GLY A 236 4.37 -8.50 3.21
N GLN A 237 3.93 -8.31 4.46
CA GLN A 237 2.81 -9.06 5.02
C GLN A 237 1.49 -8.54 4.44
N ALA A 238 0.58 -9.45 4.07
CA ALA A 238 -0.77 -9.12 3.63
C ALA A 238 -1.57 -8.39 4.74
N LEU A 239 -2.60 -7.63 4.36
CA LEU A 239 -3.45 -6.87 5.30
C LEU A 239 -2.71 -5.76 6.07
N THR A 240 -1.57 -5.31 5.55
CA THR A 240 -0.83 -4.14 6.05
C THR A 240 -1.05 -2.94 5.12
N GLY A 241 -0.63 -1.76 5.53
CA GLY A 241 -0.75 -0.56 4.71
C GLY A 241 0.31 -0.52 3.61
N TYR A 242 -0.04 0.01 2.43
CA TYR A 242 0.97 0.24 1.39
C TYR A 242 2.13 1.10 1.90
N LYS A 243 3.35 0.78 1.47
CA LYS A 243 4.49 1.67 1.70
C LYS A 243 4.34 2.92 0.84
N ARG A 244 4.27 4.08 1.49
CA ARG A 244 4.31 5.37 0.79
C ARG A 244 5.73 5.71 0.35
N LEU A 245 5.91 5.92 -0.96
CA LEU A 245 7.16 6.47 -1.52
C LEU A 245 7.22 7.99 -1.38
N LEU A 246 6.06 8.65 -1.41
CA LEU A 246 5.88 10.07 -1.24
C LEU A 246 4.78 10.33 -0.20
N HIS A 247 4.84 11.50 0.42
CA HIS A 247 3.81 11.91 1.37
C HIS A 247 2.44 12.02 0.68
N PRO A 248 1.36 11.58 1.35
CA PRO A 248 0.02 11.64 0.79
C PRO A 248 -0.45 13.08 0.64
N ARG A 249 -1.21 13.36 -0.42
CA ARG A 249 -1.84 14.68 -0.65
C ARG A 249 -3.35 14.57 -0.60
N TYR A 250 -3.91 14.90 0.56
CA TYR A 250 -5.34 15.05 0.80
C TYR A 250 -5.69 16.53 0.98
N ALA A 251 -6.92 16.94 0.63
CA ALA A 251 -7.32 18.35 0.75
C ALA A 251 -7.33 18.86 2.20
N ASP A 252 -7.53 17.96 3.17
CA ASP A 252 -7.45 18.24 4.61
C ASP A 252 -6.18 17.66 5.25
N GLY A 253 -5.23 17.18 4.43
CA GLY A 253 -4.01 16.52 4.90
C GLY A 253 -4.20 15.11 5.45
N ILE A 254 -5.44 14.63 5.59
CA ILE A 254 -5.74 13.36 6.28
C ILE A 254 -6.44 12.35 5.40
N GLU A 255 -7.59 12.70 4.80
CA GLU A 255 -8.43 11.73 4.11
C GLU A 255 -9.30 12.36 3.01
N GLN A 256 -9.57 13.66 3.02
CA GLN A 256 -10.45 14.27 2.02
C GLN A 256 -9.82 14.24 0.62
N PRO A 257 -10.59 13.90 -0.44
CA PRO A 257 -10.12 13.93 -1.81
C PRO A 257 -9.39 15.22 -2.15
N ARG A 258 -8.26 15.11 -2.84
CA ARG A 258 -7.42 16.24 -3.24
C ARG A 258 -8.24 17.25 -4.08
N ARG A 259 -7.95 18.54 -3.87
CA ARG A 259 -8.48 19.65 -4.68
C ARG A 259 -7.40 20.24 -5.58
N ALA A 260 -7.82 21.01 -6.58
CA ALA A 260 -6.92 21.80 -7.40
C ALA A 260 -6.22 22.89 -6.56
N MET A 261 -5.13 23.46 -7.08
CA MET A 261 -4.36 24.52 -6.41
C MET A 261 -5.19 25.79 -6.15
N ASN A 262 -6.23 26.02 -6.95
CA ASN A 262 -7.20 27.11 -6.76
C ASN A 262 -8.37 26.71 -5.82
N HIS A 263 -8.22 25.62 -5.07
CA HIS A 263 -9.20 25.05 -4.14
C HIS A 263 -10.52 24.59 -4.76
N LYS A 264 -10.63 24.52 -6.09
CA LYS A 264 -11.78 23.94 -6.78
C LYS A 264 -11.67 22.42 -6.86
N ASP A 265 -12.79 21.76 -7.13
CA ASP A 265 -12.81 20.33 -7.40
C ASP A 265 -12.00 19.99 -8.66
N LEU A 266 -11.37 18.82 -8.63
CA LEU A 266 -10.65 18.29 -9.79
C LEU A 266 -11.67 17.84 -10.86
N PRO A 267 -11.28 17.86 -12.16
CA PRO A 267 -12.13 17.31 -13.21
C PRO A 267 -12.47 15.85 -12.90
N SER A 268 -13.68 15.42 -13.26
CA SER A 268 -14.10 14.05 -12.99
C SER A 268 -13.22 13.05 -13.74
N ALA A 269 -12.98 11.89 -13.14
CA ALA A 269 -12.18 10.84 -13.76
C ALA A 269 -12.76 10.41 -15.13
N ARG A 270 -14.10 10.47 -15.27
CA ARG A 270 -14.77 10.20 -16.54
C ARG A 270 -14.48 11.26 -17.59
N LEU A 271 -14.55 12.55 -17.24
CA LEU A 271 -14.20 13.63 -18.18
C LEU A 271 -12.75 13.51 -18.65
N VAL A 272 -11.82 13.25 -17.74
CA VAL A 272 -10.40 13.04 -18.08
C VAL A 272 -10.23 11.83 -19.02
N SER A 273 -10.92 10.72 -18.74
CA SER A 273 -10.92 9.53 -19.59
C SER A 273 -11.49 9.79 -20.98
N LEU A 274 -12.48 10.68 -21.13
CA LEU A 274 -13.04 11.05 -22.44
C LEU A 274 -12.09 11.93 -23.25
N VAL A 275 -11.44 12.89 -22.60
CA VAL A 275 -10.57 13.86 -23.27
C VAL A 275 -9.21 13.27 -23.63
N LEU A 276 -8.66 12.40 -22.77
CA LEU A 276 -7.34 11.79 -22.98
C LEU A 276 -7.40 10.41 -23.63
N GLY A 277 -8.55 9.73 -23.59
CA GLY A 277 -8.71 8.37 -24.09
C GLY A 277 -9.10 8.33 -25.56
N ASP A 278 -8.28 7.67 -26.38
CA ASP A 278 -8.49 7.53 -27.83
C ASP A 278 -9.39 6.32 -28.18
N ASN A 279 -9.60 5.38 -27.22
CA ASN A 279 -10.44 4.17 -27.31
C ASN A 279 -10.44 3.46 -28.69
N ARG A 280 -9.25 3.32 -29.30
CA ARG A 280 -9.10 2.69 -30.60
C ARG A 280 -9.05 1.17 -30.47
N ASP A 281 -9.75 0.47 -31.35
CA ASP A 281 -9.62 -0.98 -31.51
C ASP A 281 -8.52 -1.28 -32.53
N VAL A 282 -7.28 -1.40 -32.05
CA VAL A 282 -6.11 -1.66 -32.88
C VAL A 282 -5.34 -2.84 -32.26
N PRO A 283 -5.20 -3.98 -32.97
CA PRO A 283 -4.44 -5.11 -32.46
C PRO A 283 -2.94 -4.81 -32.42
N ASP A 284 -2.24 -5.38 -31.44
CA ASP A 284 -0.77 -5.33 -31.36
C ASP A 284 -0.18 -6.47 -32.19
N GLU A 285 0.59 -6.14 -33.23
CA GLU A 285 1.17 -7.12 -34.15
C GLU A 285 2.34 -7.92 -33.54
N LYS A 286 2.88 -7.49 -32.40
CA LYS A 286 4.10 -8.08 -31.79
C LYS A 286 3.82 -8.82 -30.48
N LYS A 287 2.66 -8.61 -29.85
CA LYS A 287 2.35 -9.11 -28.52
C LYS A 287 1.11 -9.99 -28.59
N THR A 288 1.19 -11.17 -27.99
CA THR A 288 0.02 -12.06 -27.91
C THR A 288 -0.87 -11.67 -26.73
N ILE A 289 -2.11 -12.16 -26.74
CA ILE A 289 -3.07 -11.94 -25.65
C ILE A 289 -2.58 -12.47 -24.29
N ILE A 290 -1.53 -13.32 -24.25
CA ILE A 290 -0.97 -13.80 -22.99
C ILE A 290 -0.35 -12.67 -22.17
N LEU A 291 0.14 -11.60 -22.81
CA LEU A 291 0.81 -10.51 -22.10
C LEU A 291 -0.11 -9.79 -21.10
N PRO A 292 -1.29 -9.24 -21.51
CA PRO A 292 -2.19 -8.61 -20.56
C PRO A 292 -2.73 -9.60 -19.51
N LEU A 293 -2.98 -10.86 -19.88
CA LEU A 293 -3.45 -11.89 -18.96
C LEU A 293 -2.40 -12.22 -17.89
N TRP A 294 -1.15 -12.42 -18.28
CA TRP A 294 -0.03 -12.67 -17.37
C TRP A 294 0.26 -11.45 -16.48
N SER A 295 0.12 -10.24 -17.03
CA SER A 295 0.25 -8.99 -16.27
C SER A 295 -0.81 -8.89 -15.18
N GLN A 296 -2.07 -9.25 -15.49
CA GLN A 296 -3.14 -9.29 -14.50
C GLN A 296 -2.91 -10.36 -13.44
N PHE A 297 -2.41 -11.54 -13.84
CA PHE A 297 -2.06 -12.62 -12.91
C PHE A 297 -1.00 -12.17 -11.90
N ILE A 298 0.10 -11.55 -12.35
CA ILE A 298 1.13 -10.99 -11.47
C ILE A 298 0.54 -9.88 -10.60
N PHE A 299 -0.26 -8.98 -11.17
CA PHE A 299 -0.87 -7.89 -10.40
C PHE A 299 -1.73 -8.41 -9.24
N HIS A 300 -2.56 -9.44 -9.48
CA HIS A 300 -3.39 -10.04 -8.44
C HIS A 300 -2.59 -10.83 -7.39
N ASP A 301 -1.38 -11.30 -7.70
CA ASP A 301 -0.48 -11.92 -6.72
C ASP A 301 0.20 -10.88 -5.81
N LEU A 302 0.44 -9.68 -6.34
CA LEU A 302 1.16 -8.62 -5.63
C LEU A 302 0.26 -7.67 -4.83
N VAL A 303 -0.94 -7.37 -5.33
CA VAL A 303 -1.73 -6.22 -4.87
C VAL A 303 -3.22 -6.53 -4.89
N HIS A 304 -3.90 -6.30 -3.76
CA HIS A 304 -5.34 -6.22 -3.72
C HIS A 304 -5.80 -5.09 -2.80
N THR A 305 -6.39 -4.02 -3.35
CA THR A 305 -6.95 -2.92 -2.55
C THR A 305 -8.46 -3.11 -2.36
N PRO A 306 -8.94 -3.63 -1.22
CA PRO A 306 -10.36 -3.85 -1.04
C PRO A 306 -11.13 -2.53 -0.85
N MET A 307 -12.41 -2.55 -1.16
CA MET A 307 -13.34 -1.43 -1.04
C MET A 307 -14.03 -1.45 0.32
N ARG A 308 -14.32 -0.28 0.87
CA ARG A 308 -15.07 -0.17 2.13
C ARG A 308 -16.45 -0.79 1.99
N LYS A 309 -16.90 -1.42 3.06
CA LYS A 309 -18.30 -1.78 3.29
C LYS A 309 -18.81 -1.04 4.53
N ALA A 310 -20.11 -1.06 4.71
CA ALA A 310 -20.76 -0.58 5.91
C ALA A 310 -20.19 -1.31 7.14
N ILE A 311 -19.69 -0.58 8.15
CA ILE A 311 -18.89 -1.15 9.25
C ILE A 311 -19.77 -1.79 10.35
N TYR A 312 -21.06 -1.47 10.40
CA TYR A 312 -22.04 -2.04 11.33
C TYR A 312 -22.91 -3.09 10.65
N THR A 313 -23.39 -2.85 9.43
CA THR A 313 -24.27 -3.79 8.73
C THR A 313 -23.54 -4.81 7.85
N ASN A 314 -22.24 -4.61 7.61
CA ASN A 314 -21.39 -5.42 6.72
C ASN A 314 -21.91 -5.51 5.26
N GLN A 315 -22.82 -4.61 4.88
CA GLN A 315 -23.40 -4.54 3.53
C GLN A 315 -22.49 -3.75 2.58
N PRO A 316 -22.50 -4.08 1.28
CA PRO A 316 -21.89 -3.24 0.25
C PRO A 316 -22.48 -1.82 0.27
N ILE A 317 -21.61 -0.83 0.07
CA ILE A 317 -22.01 0.57 -0.03
C ILE A 317 -22.39 0.88 -1.48
N ARG A 318 -23.50 1.58 -1.68
CA ARG A 318 -24.00 2.03 -2.99
C ARG A 318 -23.97 3.56 -3.06
N CYS A 319 -23.35 4.13 -4.10
CA CYS A 319 -23.15 5.58 -4.19
C CYS A 319 -23.95 6.29 -5.28
N CYS A 320 -24.57 5.54 -6.20
CA CYS A 320 -25.50 6.06 -7.19
C CYS A 320 -26.84 5.34 -7.05
N ASP A 321 -27.93 5.92 -7.55
CA ASP A 321 -29.19 5.18 -7.65
C ASP A 321 -29.17 4.16 -8.79
N ASN A 322 -30.23 3.39 -8.96
CA ASN A 322 -30.31 2.35 -9.98
C ASN A 322 -30.45 2.90 -11.42
N SER A 323 -30.82 4.18 -11.57
CA SER A 323 -30.87 4.87 -12.86
C SER A 323 -29.50 5.39 -13.31
N GLY A 324 -28.49 5.36 -12.42
CA GLY A 324 -27.19 5.98 -12.66
C GLY A 324 -27.19 7.48 -12.37
N SER A 325 -28.10 7.95 -11.53
CA SER A 325 -28.13 9.32 -11.02
C SER A 325 -27.57 9.40 -9.59
N ASN A 326 -27.25 10.62 -9.15
CA ASN A 326 -26.77 10.84 -7.78
C ASN A 326 -27.85 10.54 -6.74
N LEU A 327 -27.45 9.90 -5.65
CA LEU A 327 -28.32 9.73 -4.48
C LEU A 327 -28.55 11.06 -3.78
N SER A 328 -29.69 11.18 -3.08
CA SER A 328 -29.91 12.32 -2.19
C SER A 328 -28.89 12.29 -1.03
N PRO A 329 -28.50 13.43 -0.45
CA PRO A 329 -27.51 13.46 0.62
C PRO A 329 -27.85 12.59 1.84
N ARG A 330 -29.14 12.35 2.10
CA ARG A 330 -29.59 11.47 3.20
C ARG A 330 -29.28 9.98 2.93
N TYR A 331 -29.17 9.60 1.67
CA TYR A 331 -28.87 8.22 1.25
C TYR A 331 -27.40 8.01 0.86
N LEU A 332 -26.55 9.03 1.03
CA LEU A 332 -25.15 8.95 0.66
C LEU A 332 -24.30 8.54 1.87
N HIS A 333 -23.64 7.39 1.77
CA HIS A 333 -22.70 6.95 2.80
C HIS A 333 -21.40 7.80 2.74
N PRO A 334 -20.77 8.19 3.86
CA PRO A 334 -19.55 9.03 3.83
C PRO A 334 -18.34 8.42 3.12
N SER A 335 -18.29 7.10 2.98
CA SER A 335 -17.26 6.39 2.19
C SER A 335 -17.52 6.41 0.67
N CYS A 336 -18.63 7.01 0.22
CA CYS A 336 -18.91 7.18 -1.19
C CYS A 336 -18.04 8.27 -1.83
N MET A 337 -17.61 8.02 -3.06
CA MET A 337 -16.91 8.99 -3.89
C MET A 337 -17.30 8.77 -5.36
N PRO A 338 -18.60 8.91 -5.71
CA PRO A 338 -19.08 8.58 -7.04
C PRO A 338 -18.37 9.41 -8.11
N ILE A 339 -18.18 8.82 -9.29
CA ILE A 339 -17.55 9.49 -10.42
C ILE A 339 -18.66 10.19 -11.22
N SER A 340 -18.59 11.52 -11.29
CA SER A 340 -19.56 12.29 -12.07
C SER A 340 -19.35 12.13 -13.57
N VAL A 341 -20.45 11.98 -14.30
CA VAL A 341 -20.46 11.79 -15.74
C VAL A 341 -20.94 13.09 -16.42
N PRO A 342 -20.19 13.65 -17.38
CA PRO A 342 -20.63 14.82 -18.15
C PRO A 342 -21.90 14.56 -18.95
N SER A 343 -22.74 15.58 -19.15
CA SER A 343 -23.96 15.48 -19.97
C SER A 343 -23.67 15.13 -21.43
N GLU A 344 -22.54 15.59 -21.95
CA GLU A 344 -22.09 15.37 -23.33
C GLU A 344 -21.34 14.04 -23.50
N ASP A 345 -21.35 13.16 -22.49
CA ASP A 345 -20.73 11.85 -22.60
C ASP A 345 -21.35 11.04 -23.75
N PRO A 346 -20.55 10.56 -24.73
CA PRO A 346 -21.07 9.93 -25.93
C PRO A 346 -21.78 8.59 -25.67
N VAL A 347 -21.48 7.93 -24.55
CA VAL A 347 -22.01 6.62 -24.15
C VAL A 347 -23.10 6.76 -23.09
N TYR A 348 -22.80 7.51 -22.02
CA TYR A 348 -23.66 7.61 -20.85
C TYR A 348 -24.66 8.77 -20.92
N GLY A 349 -24.33 9.87 -21.61
CA GLY A 349 -25.20 11.03 -21.76
C GLY A 349 -26.52 10.67 -22.46
N LYS A 350 -26.45 9.82 -23.49
CA LYS A 350 -27.63 9.27 -24.20
C LYS A 350 -28.54 8.41 -23.31
N LYS A 351 -28.03 7.93 -22.18
CA LYS A 351 -28.75 7.10 -21.19
C LYS A 351 -29.11 7.90 -19.94
N PHE A 352 -28.87 9.21 -19.92
CA PHE A 352 -29.09 10.10 -18.78
C PHE A 352 -28.35 9.66 -17.49
N VAL A 353 -27.24 8.94 -17.64
CA VAL A 353 -26.41 8.51 -16.51
C VAL A 353 -25.48 9.67 -16.13
N THR A 354 -25.55 10.09 -14.88
CA THR A 354 -24.77 11.21 -14.32
C THR A 354 -23.80 10.79 -13.20
N CYS A 355 -23.89 9.54 -12.75
CA CYS A 355 -23.18 8.98 -11.61
C CYS A 355 -22.70 7.55 -11.91
N MET A 356 -21.40 7.33 -11.79
CA MET A 356 -20.78 6.00 -11.79
C MET A 356 -20.37 5.61 -10.37
N ASP A 357 -20.66 4.37 -9.99
CA ASP A 357 -20.43 3.90 -8.62
C ASP A 357 -18.95 3.84 -8.29
N TYR A 358 -18.59 4.38 -7.13
CA TYR A 358 -17.25 4.25 -6.58
C TYR A 358 -17.29 4.45 -5.07
N THR A 359 -16.83 3.44 -4.35
CA THR A 359 -16.65 3.47 -2.90
C THR A 359 -15.16 3.46 -2.60
N ARG A 360 -14.77 4.24 -1.59
CA ARG A 360 -13.37 4.39 -1.19
C ARG A 360 -12.78 3.08 -0.67
N SER A 361 -11.47 2.93 -0.82
CA SER A 361 -10.71 1.78 -0.34
C SER A 361 -10.70 1.65 1.19
N VAL A 362 -10.62 0.42 1.67
CA VAL A 362 -10.36 0.10 3.08
C VAL A 362 -9.00 0.65 3.50
N THR A 363 -8.94 1.05 4.74
CA THR A 363 -7.80 1.67 5.41
C THR A 363 -7.36 0.88 6.62
N THR A 364 -6.08 1.03 7.01
CA THR A 364 -5.48 0.39 8.18
C THR A 364 -4.61 1.40 8.94
N PHE A 365 -3.89 0.91 9.94
CA PHE A 365 -2.94 1.70 10.71
C PHE A 365 -1.74 2.12 9.85
N ARG A 366 -1.17 3.27 10.21
CA ARG A 366 0.15 3.65 9.71
C ARG A 366 1.20 2.68 10.26
N GLY A 367 2.14 2.28 9.42
CA GLY A 367 3.19 1.31 9.80
C GLY A 367 4.16 1.81 10.89
N ASP A 368 4.15 3.10 11.20
CA ASP A 368 4.92 3.74 12.28
C ASP A 368 4.13 3.90 13.59
N CYS A 369 2.85 3.49 13.61
CA CYS A 369 1.93 3.69 14.73
C CYS A 369 1.81 5.15 15.18
N THR A 370 1.56 6.04 14.23
CA THR A 370 1.28 7.46 14.46
C THR A 370 -0.14 7.83 14.02
N PHE A 371 -0.60 9.01 14.46
CA PHE A 371 -1.76 9.66 13.84
C PHE A 371 -1.42 10.15 12.43
N GLY A 372 -2.41 10.65 11.68
CA GLY A 372 -2.17 11.30 10.39
C GLY A 372 -3.04 10.74 9.28
N ALA A 373 -2.49 10.78 8.06
CA ALA A 373 -3.23 10.46 6.85
C ALA A 373 -3.65 8.99 6.75
N ALA A 374 -4.78 8.78 6.09
CA ALA A 374 -5.35 7.46 5.84
C ALA A 374 -4.40 6.58 4.99
N GLU A 375 -4.17 5.34 5.41
CA GLU A 375 -3.33 4.35 4.69
C GLU A 375 -4.21 3.24 4.15
N GLN A 376 -4.14 2.96 2.84
CA GLN A 376 -4.93 1.91 2.21
C GLN A 376 -4.33 0.53 2.50
N VAL A 377 -5.20 -0.46 2.75
CA VAL A 377 -4.80 -1.86 2.93
C VAL A 377 -4.36 -2.47 1.61
N SER A 378 -3.27 -3.24 1.68
CA SER A 378 -2.74 -4.07 0.59
C SER A 378 -3.11 -5.55 0.69
#